data_AF-A0A9N9DND1-F1
#
_entry.id   AF-A0A9N9DND1-F1
#
_cell.length_a   1.000
_cell.length_b   1.000
_cell.length_c   1.000
_cell.angle_alpha   90.00
_cell.angle_beta   90.00
_cell.angle_gamma   90.00
#
_symmetry.space_group_name_H-M   'P 1'
#
loop_
_entity.id
_entity.type
_entity.pdbx_description
1 polymer ?
#
loop_
_entity_poly.entity_id
_entity_poly.type
_entity_poly.pdbx_seq_one_letter_code
_entity_poly.pdbx_strand_id
1 'polypeptide(L)'
;ANTRKTINSMLKQMLISQYLSNINFTTYTSFMIYKTIYYVRGFLQIQNENEQTPKLIRTTINNVLQEKLIPLPPNPNEIPEHIQEILPFTLPITQRSYTRATVNALRKIFRFDKLTDNYFAKLPTLPERYQDLLPELQTYFPITNRQSLQYLSYFRRKLADHYTFTAIPSSYFQLPPPKQPLPTTYQELNYKVRGLFLFNSSTSKIPLAKAVV
;
A
#
# COMPACT_ATOMS: atom_id res chain seq x y z
N ALA A 1 -50.32 29.87 14.98
CA ALA A 1 -49.15 29.46 14.15
C ALA A 1 -47.98 28.90 14.97
N ASN A 2 -47.60 29.52 16.10
CA ASN A 2 -46.46 29.08 16.91
C ASN A 2 -46.65 27.72 17.60
N THR A 3 -47.84 27.42 18.13
CA THR A 3 -48.15 26.14 18.79
C THR A 3 -47.98 24.93 17.86
N ARG A 4 -48.35 25.03 16.58
CA ARG A 4 -48.15 23.95 15.60
C ARG A 4 -46.67 23.70 15.30
N LYS A 5 -45.86 24.77 15.24
CA LYS A 5 -44.41 24.67 15.01
C LYS A 5 -43.71 24.06 16.23
N THR A 6 -44.09 24.45 17.45
CA THR A 6 -43.50 23.88 18.68
C THR A 6 -43.85 22.41 18.82
N ILE A 7 -45.12 22.02 18.63
CA ILE A 7 -45.55 20.60 18.66
C ILE A 7 -44.76 19.77 17.63
N ASN A 8 -44.63 20.26 16.39
CA ASN A 8 -43.89 19.54 15.35
C ASN A 8 -42.39 19.41 15.71
N SER A 9 -41.78 20.44 16.28
CA SER A 9 -40.39 20.38 16.75
C SER A 9 -40.20 19.34 17.86
N MET A 10 -41.09 19.32 18.85
CA MET A 10 -41.05 18.35 19.94
C MET A 10 -41.23 16.91 19.43
N LEU A 11 -42.18 16.68 18.52
CA LEU A 11 -42.37 15.36 17.89
C LEU A 11 -41.12 14.91 17.14
N LYS A 12 -40.50 15.80 16.35
CA LYS A 12 -39.26 15.46 15.64
C LYS A 12 -38.12 15.11 16.59
N GLN A 13 -37.94 15.88 17.66
CA GLN A 13 -36.92 15.61 18.68
C GLN A 13 -37.16 14.28 19.39
N MET A 14 -38.42 13.97 19.73
CA MET A 14 -38.80 12.72 20.36
C MET A 14 -38.49 11.52 19.44
N LEU A 15 -38.90 11.59 18.17
CA LEU A 15 -38.64 10.53 17.18
C LEU A 15 -37.15 10.28 16.98
N ILE A 16 -36.35 11.34 16.92
CA ILE A 16 -34.89 11.23 16.81
C ILE A 16 -34.27 10.66 18.06
N SER A 17 -34.70 11.11 19.25
CA SER A 17 -34.19 10.60 20.52
C SER A 17 -34.41 9.10 20.62
N GLN A 18 -35.62 8.64 20.26
CA GLN A 18 -35.95 7.22 20.20
C GLN A 18 -35.11 6.48 19.13
N TYR A 19 -34.98 7.04 17.93
CA TYR A 19 -34.17 6.45 16.85
C TYR A 19 -32.71 6.28 17.27
N LEU A 20 -32.08 7.34 17.80
CA LEU A 20 -30.68 7.31 18.22
C LEU A 20 -30.45 6.38 19.42
N SER A 21 -31.38 6.34 20.38
CA SER A 21 -31.28 5.45 21.55
C SER A 21 -31.36 3.98 21.17
N ASN A 22 -32.04 3.66 20.06
CA ASN A 22 -32.16 2.29 19.55
C ASN A 22 -30.96 1.87 18.66
N ILE A 23 -30.04 2.79 18.35
CA ILE A 23 -28.86 2.47 17.53
C ILE A 23 -27.72 2.00 18.42
N ASN A 24 -27.19 0.82 18.11
CA ASN A 24 -25.95 0.36 18.71
C ASN A 24 -24.74 0.96 17.97
N PHE A 25 -24.25 2.09 18.45
CA PHE A 25 -23.09 2.78 17.85
C PHE A 25 -21.78 1.99 17.93
N THR A 26 -21.69 0.90 18.71
CA THR A 26 -20.46 0.09 18.79
C THR A 26 -20.20 -0.70 17.51
N THR A 27 -21.23 -1.01 16.73
CA THR A 27 -21.09 -1.76 15.47
C THR A 27 -20.94 -0.85 14.25
N TYR A 28 -21.04 0.46 14.42
CA TYR A 28 -21.04 1.42 13.32
C TYR A 28 -19.63 1.90 12.99
N THR A 29 -19.32 2.01 11.70
CA THR A 29 -18.10 2.70 11.25
C THR A 29 -18.25 4.22 11.39
N SER A 30 -17.14 4.94 11.51
CA SER A 30 -17.12 6.42 11.57
C SER A 30 -17.98 7.07 10.46
N PHE A 31 -17.95 6.50 9.25
CA PHE A 31 -18.76 6.96 8.13
C PHE A 31 -20.27 6.77 8.36
N MET A 32 -20.68 5.63 8.91
CA MET A 32 -22.10 5.37 9.22
C MET A 32 -22.60 6.31 10.30
N ILE A 33 -21.82 6.50 11.38
CA ILE A 33 -22.14 7.46 12.45
C ILE A 33 -22.30 8.87 11.88
N TYR A 34 -21.36 9.29 11.02
CA TYR A 34 -21.43 10.57 10.34
C TYR A 34 -22.71 10.71 9.51
N LYS A 35 -23.08 9.68 8.73
CA LYS A 35 -24.31 9.69 7.92
C LYS A 35 -25.56 9.76 8.78
N THR A 36 -25.61 9.01 9.89
CA THR A 36 -26.72 9.06 10.85
C THR A 36 -26.88 10.45 11.45
N ILE A 37 -25.78 11.07 11.90
CA ILE A 37 -25.79 12.44 12.45
C ILE A 37 -26.25 13.45 11.39
N TYR A 38 -25.77 13.30 10.14
CA TYR A 38 -26.16 14.19 9.04
C TYR A 38 -27.65 14.06 8.69
N TYR A 39 -28.17 12.84 8.67
CA TYR A 39 -29.59 12.57 8.46
C TYR A 39 -30.45 13.22 9.56
N VAL A 40 -30.10 12.98 10.83
CA VAL A 40 -30.79 13.57 11.99
C VAL A 40 -30.81 15.09 11.91
N ARG A 41 -29.68 15.69 11.55
CA ARG A 41 -29.56 17.14 11.39
C ARG A 41 -30.51 17.67 10.31
N GLY A 42 -30.58 17.02 9.16
CA GLY A 42 -31.48 17.38 8.06
C GLY A 42 -32.95 17.24 8.45
N PHE A 43 -33.30 16.17 9.17
CA PHE A 43 -34.67 15.93 9.65
C PHE A 43 -35.13 17.02 10.64
N LEU A 44 -34.23 17.45 11.53
CA LEU A 44 -34.44 18.58 12.45
C LEU A 44 -34.42 19.95 11.77
N GLN A 45 -34.00 20.04 10.50
CA GLN A 45 -33.87 21.29 9.76
C GLN A 45 -32.95 22.30 10.47
N ILE A 46 -31.82 21.83 11.02
CA ILE A 46 -30.86 22.71 11.69
C ILE A 46 -30.09 23.54 10.64
N GLN A 47 -30.43 24.81 10.52
CA GLN A 47 -29.99 25.73 9.45
C GLN A 47 -28.55 26.30 9.58
N ASN A 48 -27.76 25.89 10.58
CA ASN A 48 -26.45 26.51 10.87
C ASN A 48 -25.28 25.76 10.21
N GLU A 49 -25.16 25.79 8.88
CA GLU A 49 -23.99 25.27 8.18
C GLU A 49 -22.90 26.34 8.06
N ASN A 50 -22.05 26.43 9.09
CA ASN A 50 -20.70 26.93 8.87
C ASN A 50 -19.92 25.84 8.08
N GLU A 51 -19.08 26.22 7.13
CA GLU A 51 -18.22 25.31 6.35
C GLU A 51 -17.37 24.38 7.25
N GLN A 52 -17.13 24.77 8.50
CA GLN A 52 -16.38 24.00 9.48
C GLN A 52 -17.18 22.88 10.16
N THR A 53 -18.52 22.95 10.17
CA THR A 53 -19.39 22.00 10.91
C THR A 53 -19.18 20.54 10.47
N PRO A 54 -19.09 20.20 9.17
CA PRO A 54 -18.82 18.82 8.74
C PRO A 54 -17.45 18.30 9.21
N LYS A 55 -16.43 19.16 9.23
CA LYS A 55 -15.09 18.81 9.70
C LYS A 55 -15.12 18.51 11.21
N LEU A 56 -15.75 19.38 11.99
CA LEU A 56 -15.90 19.21 13.44
C LEU A 56 -16.63 17.91 13.80
N ILE A 57 -17.74 17.60 13.12
CA ILE A 57 -18.46 16.34 13.36
C ILE A 57 -17.55 15.14 13.11
N ARG A 58 -16.81 15.12 12.00
CA ARG A 58 -15.88 14.02 11.68
C ARG A 58 -14.77 13.88 12.72
N THR A 59 -14.16 14.99 13.14
CA THR A 59 -13.10 14.95 14.15
C THR A 59 -13.63 14.47 15.48
N THR A 60 -14.80 14.93 15.92
CA THR A 60 -15.41 14.49 17.19
C THR A 60 -15.74 13.01 17.16
N ILE A 61 -16.33 12.51 16.07
CA ILE A 61 -16.60 11.06 15.91
C ILE A 61 -15.30 10.26 16.02
N ASN A 62 -14.26 10.68 15.29
CA ASN A 62 -12.99 9.97 15.31
C ASN A 62 -12.33 10.02 16.69
N ASN A 63 -12.38 11.15 17.39
CA ASN A 63 -11.83 11.28 18.74
C ASN A 63 -12.54 10.35 19.72
N VAL A 64 -13.88 10.34 19.73
CA VAL A 64 -14.67 9.45 20.60
C VAL A 64 -14.39 7.98 20.28
N LEU A 65 -14.24 7.62 19.00
CA LEU A 65 -13.88 6.25 18.63
C LEU A 65 -12.45 5.89 19.07
N GLN A 66 -11.51 6.82 18.98
CA GLN A 66 -10.11 6.62 19.44
C GLN A 66 -9.99 6.55 20.96
N GLU A 67 -10.81 7.27 21.71
CA GLU A 67 -10.87 7.22 23.18
C GLU A 67 -11.33 5.85 23.70
N LYS A 68 -12.12 5.11 22.92
CA LYS A 68 -12.55 3.75 23.27
C LYS A 68 -11.47 2.70 23.05
N LEU A 69 -10.40 3.01 22.32
CA LEU A 69 -9.32 2.07 22.04
C LEU A 69 -8.37 1.96 23.23
N ILE A 70 -7.87 0.75 23.46
CA ILE A 70 -6.94 0.44 24.56
C ILE A 70 -5.52 0.83 24.11
N PRO A 71 -4.62 1.32 24.98
CA PRO A 71 -3.22 1.52 24.60
C PRO A 71 -2.58 0.20 24.11
N LEU A 72 -1.77 0.28 23.04
CA LEU A 72 -1.02 -0.88 22.57
C LEU A 72 0.05 -1.28 23.59
N PRO A 73 0.15 -2.56 23.99
CA PRO A 73 1.25 -3.04 24.82
C PRO A 73 2.62 -2.81 24.15
N PRO A 74 3.72 -2.71 24.91
CA PRO A 74 5.06 -2.61 24.34
C PRO A 74 5.52 -3.90 23.65
N ASN A 75 5.05 -5.06 24.12
CA ASN A 75 5.44 -6.37 23.62
C ASN A 75 4.26 -7.13 23.00
N PRO A 76 4.48 -7.87 21.89
CA PRO A 76 3.42 -8.63 21.24
C PRO A 76 2.84 -9.74 22.14
N ASN A 77 3.65 -10.33 23.03
CA ASN A 77 3.23 -11.41 23.93
C ASN A 77 2.28 -10.94 25.03
N GLU A 78 2.20 -9.63 25.28
CA GLU A 78 1.28 -9.05 26.27
C GLU A 78 -0.14 -8.86 25.69
N ILE A 79 -0.32 -9.07 24.38
CA ILE A 79 -1.63 -9.04 23.76
C ILE A 79 -2.40 -10.30 24.16
N PRO A 80 -3.62 -10.19 24.71
CA PRO A 80 -4.46 -11.34 25.02
C PRO A 80 -4.65 -12.31 23.84
N GLU A 81 -4.63 -13.62 24.11
CA GLU A 81 -4.73 -14.67 23.08
C GLU A 81 -5.94 -14.50 22.15
N HIS A 82 -7.12 -14.20 22.71
CA HIS A 82 -8.33 -13.98 21.92
C HIS A 82 -8.19 -12.85 20.89
N ILE A 83 -7.33 -11.86 21.12
CA ILE A 83 -7.05 -10.81 20.15
C ILE A 83 -6.06 -11.31 19.10
N GLN A 84 -5.05 -12.07 19.51
CA GLN A 84 -4.08 -12.67 18.60
C GLN A 84 -4.75 -13.61 17.59
N GLU A 85 -5.77 -14.37 18.01
CA GLU A 85 -6.55 -15.26 17.14
C GLU A 85 -7.36 -14.53 16.06
N ILE A 86 -7.77 -13.27 16.33
CA ILE A 86 -8.53 -12.44 15.37
C ILE A 86 -7.59 -11.77 14.36
N LEU A 87 -6.28 -11.67 14.66
CA LEU A 87 -5.34 -11.04 13.76
C LEU A 87 -5.18 -11.87 12.48
N PRO A 88 -5.06 -11.23 11.31
CA PRO A 88 -4.88 -11.95 10.05
C PRO A 88 -3.54 -12.69 9.98
N PHE A 89 -2.56 -12.29 10.79
CA PHE A 89 -1.19 -12.81 10.82
C PHE A 89 -0.69 -12.86 12.26
N THR A 90 0.20 -13.81 12.54
CA THR A 90 0.81 -13.99 13.85
C THR A 90 1.80 -12.88 14.17
N LEU A 91 1.95 -12.59 15.46
CA LEU A 91 2.96 -11.68 15.99
C LEU A 91 4.13 -12.50 16.60
N PRO A 92 5.38 -12.01 16.55
CA PRO A 92 5.84 -10.83 15.84
C PRO A 92 5.77 -10.97 14.31
N ILE A 93 5.60 -9.84 13.62
CA ILE A 93 5.41 -9.77 12.16
C ILE A 93 6.69 -10.24 11.48
N THR A 94 6.61 -11.36 10.78
CA THR A 94 7.75 -11.95 10.06
C THR A 94 7.93 -11.32 8.69
N GLN A 95 6.86 -11.20 7.91
CA GLN A 95 6.93 -10.67 6.55
C GLN A 95 6.49 -9.22 6.47
N ARG A 96 7.27 -8.39 5.76
CA ARG A 96 6.96 -6.97 5.56
C ARG A 96 5.64 -6.76 4.81
N SER A 97 5.28 -7.70 3.94
CA SER A 97 3.99 -7.68 3.24
C SER A 97 2.78 -7.72 4.18
N TYR A 98 2.91 -8.36 5.35
CA TYR A 98 1.84 -8.53 6.35
C TYR A 98 1.67 -7.31 7.26
N THR A 99 2.67 -6.42 7.31
CA THR A 99 2.66 -5.25 8.21
C THR A 99 1.40 -4.41 8.04
N ARG A 100 1.00 -4.09 6.81
CA ARG A 100 -0.14 -3.21 6.56
C ARG A 100 -1.46 -3.80 7.09
N ALA A 101 -1.70 -5.07 6.81
CA ALA A 101 -2.92 -5.75 7.24
C ALA A 101 -2.96 -5.91 8.76
N THR A 102 -1.85 -6.31 9.37
CA THR A 102 -1.71 -6.48 10.82
C THR A 102 -1.90 -5.16 11.56
N VAL A 103 -1.26 -4.08 11.09
CA VAL A 103 -1.44 -2.73 11.66
C VAL A 103 -2.88 -2.25 11.53
N ASN A 104 -3.54 -2.49 10.39
CA ASN A 104 -4.94 -2.12 10.22
C ASN A 104 -5.87 -2.90 11.16
N ALA A 105 -5.59 -4.18 11.42
CA ALA A 105 -6.33 -4.98 12.38
C ALA A 105 -6.10 -4.48 13.82
N LEU A 106 -4.85 -4.26 14.21
CA LEU A 106 -4.49 -3.72 15.52
C LEU A 106 -5.13 -2.35 15.76
N ARG A 107 -5.18 -1.46 14.76
CA ARG A 107 -5.81 -0.13 14.85
C ARG A 107 -7.32 -0.15 15.10
N LYS A 108 -7.99 -1.30 14.95
CA LYS A 108 -9.41 -1.44 15.32
C LYS A 108 -9.60 -1.63 16.82
N ILE A 109 -8.55 -2.03 17.54
CA ILE A 109 -8.60 -2.46 18.93
C ILE A 109 -7.74 -1.57 19.81
N PHE A 110 -6.56 -1.21 19.31
CA PHE A 110 -5.54 -0.47 20.04
C PHE A 110 -5.29 0.93 19.48
N ARG A 111 -4.96 1.85 20.38
CA ARG A 111 -4.50 3.20 20.08
C ARG A 111 -2.97 3.23 20.06
N PHE A 112 -2.39 3.57 18.92
CA PHE A 112 -0.95 3.80 18.76
C PHE A 112 -0.67 4.59 17.48
N ASP A 113 0.39 5.39 17.51
CA ASP A 113 0.84 6.15 16.33
C ASP A 113 1.77 5.30 15.45
N LYS A 114 2.74 4.64 16.09
CA LYS A 114 3.76 3.79 15.46
C LYS A 114 3.90 2.48 16.23
N LEU A 115 4.15 1.41 15.49
CA LEU A 115 4.46 0.10 16.07
C LEU A 115 5.92 0.11 16.55
N THR A 116 6.19 -0.45 17.73
CA THR A 116 7.57 -0.61 18.23
C THR A 116 8.28 -1.73 17.49
N ASP A 117 9.62 -1.67 17.45
CA ASP A 117 10.44 -2.65 16.73
C ASP A 117 10.27 -4.08 17.28
N ASN A 118 9.84 -4.23 18.54
CA ASN A 118 9.54 -5.51 19.18
C ASN A 118 8.43 -6.30 18.49
N TYR A 119 7.55 -5.63 17.74
CA TYR A 119 6.50 -6.28 16.96
C TYR A 119 6.97 -6.85 15.63
N PHE A 120 8.23 -6.62 15.25
CA PHE A 120 8.82 -7.14 14.03
C PHE A 120 9.84 -8.23 14.36
N ALA A 121 9.78 -9.33 13.62
CA ALA A 121 10.81 -10.35 13.71
C ALA A 121 12.14 -9.77 13.19
N LYS A 122 13.23 -10.04 13.90
CA LYS A 122 14.58 -9.69 13.43
C LYS A 122 14.94 -10.61 12.28
N LEU A 123 15.02 -10.06 11.07
CA LEU A 123 15.37 -10.81 9.88
C LEU A 123 16.90 -10.97 9.77
N PRO A 124 17.38 -12.11 9.26
CA PRO A 124 18.80 -12.31 8.96
C PRO A 124 19.28 -11.39 7.81
N THR A 125 20.59 -11.19 7.74
CA THR A 125 21.21 -10.49 6.60
C THR A 125 21.17 -11.35 5.34
N LEU A 126 20.99 -10.72 4.18
CA LEU A 126 21.01 -11.40 2.90
C LEU A 126 22.38 -12.09 2.67
N PRO A 127 22.42 -13.40 2.38
CA PRO A 127 23.68 -14.11 2.12
C PRO A 127 24.40 -13.58 0.88
N GLU A 128 25.73 -13.63 0.88
CA GLU A 128 26.53 -13.21 -0.28
C GLU A 128 26.36 -14.14 -1.48
N ARG A 129 26.04 -15.41 -1.25
CA ARG A 129 25.86 -16.42 -2.30
C ARG A 129 24.39 -16.81 -2.41
N TYR A 130 23.86 -16.88 -3.62
CA TYR A 130 22.44 -17.20 -3.83
C TYR A 130 22.10 -18.65 -3.44
N GLN A 131 23.08 -19.55 -3.39
CA GLN A 131 22.90 -20.94 -2.95
C GLN A 131 22.54 -21.05 -1.47
N ASP A 132 22.90 -20.04 -0.67
CA ASP A 132 22.62 -20.02 0.77
C ASP A 132 21.22 -19.44 1.07
N LEU A 133 20.45 -19.09 0.04
CA LEU A 133 19.06 -18.63 0.19
C LEU A 133 18.13 -19.75 0.62
N LEU A 134 16.95 -19.37 1.10
CA LEU A 134 15.84 -20.30 1.30
C LEU A 134 15.49 -21.00 -0.03
N PRO A 135 15.16 -22.31 -0.02
CA PRO A 135 14.90 -23.08 -1.24
C PRO A 135 13.86 -22.44 -2.18
N GLU A 136 12.82 -21.83 -1.62
CA GLU A 136 11.78 -21.14 -2.39
C GLU A 136 12.35 -19.97 -3.21
N LEU A 137 13.34 -19.26 -2.68
CA LEU A 137 13.93 -18.08 -3.30
C LEU A 137 15.07 -18.43 -4.27
N GLN A 138 15.69 -19.59 -4.12
CA GLN A 138 16.71 -20.09 -5.06
C GLN A 138 16.16 -20.23 -6.48
N THR A 139 14.84 -20.44 -6.64
CA THR A 139 14.21 -20.53 -7.97
C THR A 139 14.28 -19.22 -8.77
N TYR A 140 14.48 -18.08 -8.11
CA TYR A 140 14.53 -16.76 -8.75
C TYR A 140 15.96 -16.31 -9.09
N PHE A 141 16.99 -17.01 -8.59
CA PHE A 141 18.39 -16.59 -8.69
C PHE A 141 19.30 -17.75 -9.14
N PRO A 142 20.36 -17.47 -9.92
CA PRO A 142 20.79 -16.15 -10.37
C PRO A 142 19.96 -15.68 -11.57
N ILE A 143 19.85 -14.36 -11.74
CA ILE A 143 19.19 -13.77 -12.90
C ILE A 143 20.13 -13.91 -14.11
N THR A 144 19.76 -14.79 -15.04
CA THR A 144 20.55 -15.10 -16.24
C THR A 144 20.14 -14.27 -17.45
N ASN A 145 18.83 -14.09 -17.68
CA ASN A 145 18.33 -13.33 -18.83
C ASN A 145 18.11 -11.85 -18.47
N ARG A 146 18.53 -10.94 -19.36
CA ARG A 146 18.27 -9.49 -19.22
C ARG A 146 16.79 -9.13 -19.23
N GLN A 147 15.95 -9.88 -19.94
CA GLN A 147 14.50 -9.66 -19.92
C GLN A 147 13.94 -9.84 -18.51
N SER A 148 14.49 -10.79 -17.73
CA SER A 148 14.07 -11.06 -16.35
C SER A 148 14.37 -9.89 -15.39
N LEU A 149 15.26 -8.96 -15.76
CA LEU A 149 15.53 -7.75 -14.96
C LEU A 149 14.31 -6.84 -14.81
N GLN A 150 13.32 -6.94 -15.71
CA GLN A 150 12.06 -6.22 -15.56
C GLN A 150 11.30 -6.64 -14.28
N TYR A 151 11.54 -7.86 -13.78
CA TYR A 151 10.96 -8.40 -12.55
C TYR A 151 11.84 -8.19 -11.31
N LEU A 152 12.94 -7.43 -11.43
CA LEU A 152 13.88 -7.22 -10.32
C LEU A 152 13.21 -6.60 -9.08
N SER A 153 12.23 -5.71 -9.28
CA SER A 153 11.46 -5.12 -8.19
C SER A 153 10.64 -6.18 -7.43
N TYR A 154 10.07 -7.15 -8.15
CA TYR A 154 9.34 -8.27 -7.57
C TYR A 154 10.27 -9.21 -6.80
N PHE A 155 11.42 -9.60 -7.37
CA PHE A 155 12.41 -10.44 -6.67
C PHE A 155 12.97 -9.75 -5.43
N ARG A 156 13.24 -8.45 -5.51
CA ARG A 156 13.68 -7.65 -4.37
C ARG A 156 12.66 -7.65 -3.24
N ARG A 157 11.36 -7.54 -3.57
CA ARG A 157 10.29 -7.61 -2.58
C ARG A 157 10.25 -8.98 -1.89
N LYS A 158 10.40 -10.07 -2.66
CA LYS A 158 10.47 -11.44 -2.12
C LYS A 158 11.66 -11.64 -1.19
N LEU A 159 12.85 -11.15 -1.56
CA LEU A 159 14.01 -11.17 -0.65
C LEU A 159 13.75 -10.36 0.63
N ALA A 160 13.12 -9.19 0.51
CA ALA A 160 12.87 -8.30 1.64
C ALA A 160 11.83 -8.83 2.65
N ASP A 161 11.06 -9.85 2.28
CA ASP A 161 10.16 -10.55 3.21
C ASP A 161 10.91 -11.49 4.16
N HIS A 162 12.13 -11.92 3.81
CA HIS A 162 12.91 -12.89 4.60
C HIS A 162 14.28 -12.36 5.08
N TYR A 163 14.82 -11.32 4.44
CA TYR A 163 16.17 -10.82 4.69
C TYR A 163 16.23 -9.30 4.80
N THR A 164 17.20 -8.80 5.57
CA THR A 164 17.62 -7.39 5.55
C THR A 164 18.82 -7.17 4.64
N PHE A 165 18.76 -6.17 3.75
CA PHE A 165 19.86 -5.79 2.86
C PHE A 165 19.67 -4.38 2.29
N THR A 166 20.77 -3.75 1.88
CA THR A 166 20.77 -2.46 1.18
C THR A 166 20.78 -2.65 -0.34
N ALA A 167 21.64 -3.55 -0.82
CA ALA A 167 21.80 -3.92 -2.22
C ALA A 167 21.81 -5.45 -2.38
N ILE A 168 21.41 -5.93 -3.57
CA ILE A 168 21.50 -7.35 -3.91
C ILE A 168 22.93 -7.63 -4.38
N PRO A 169 23.63 -8.65 -3.82
CA PRO A 169 24.99 -8.99 -4.22
C PRO A 169 25.11 -9.31 -5.71
N SER A 170 26.26 -9.01 -6.30
CA SER A 170 26.53 -9.24 -7.73
C SER A 170 26.45 -10.72 -8.12
N SER A 171 26.74 -11.63 -7.19
CA SER A 171 26.62 -13.09 -7.36
C SER A 171 25.22 -13.57 -7.73
N TYR A 172 24.18 -12.77 -7.48
CA TYR A 172 22.78 -13.05 -7.82
C TYR A 172 22.48 -12.74 -9.29
N PHE A 173 23.45 -12.19 -10.04
CA PHE A 173 23.32 -11.82 -11.43
C PHE A 173 24.36 -12.57 -12.26
N GLN A 174 23.88 -13.39 -13.19
CA GLN A 174 24.72 -14.11 -14.15
C GLN A 174 24.31 -13.70 -15.57
N LEU A 175 24.40 -12.40 -15.83
CA LEU A 175 23.95 -11.81 -17.08
C LEU A 175 24.95 -12.07 -18.23
N PRO A 176 24.47 -12.20 -19.48
CA PRO A 176 25.35 -12.26 -20.64
C PRO A 176 26.16 -10.96 -20.76
N PRO A 177 27.35 -11.03 -21.40
CA PRO A 177 28.26 -9.88 -21.54
C PRO A 177 27.56 -8.66 -22.15
N PRO A 178 27.96 -7.43 -21.78
CA PRO A 178 27.37 -6.18 -22.27
C PRO A 178 27.19 -6.24 -23.80
N LYS A 179 26.09 -5.66 -24.28
CA LYS A 179 25.90 -5.57 -25.74
C LYS A 179 27.09 -4.78 -26.28
N GLN A 180 27.71 -5.28 -27.34
CA GLN A 180 28.74 -4.51 -28.04
C GLN A 180 28.14 -3.15 -28.44
N PRO A 181 28.93 -2.06 -28.34
CA PRO A 181 28.45 -0.76 -28.77
C PRO A 181 27.97 -0.86 -30.21
N LEU A 182 26.93 -0.09 -30.55
CA LEU A 182 26.49 -0.02 -31.92
C LEU A 182 27.67 0.53 -32.74
N PRO A 183 28.06 -0.12 -33.85
CA PRO A 183 29.15 0.39 -34.66
C PRO A 183 28.86 1.82 -35.11
N THR A 184 29.89 2.67 -35.10
CA THR A 184 29.73 4.10 -35.45
C THR A 184 29.53 4.29 -36.95
N THR A 185 29.97 3.31 -37.74
CA THR A 185 29.82 3.33 -39.20
C THR A 185 28.97 2.14 -39.68
N TYR A 186 28.15 2.38 -40.70
CA TYR A 186 27.33 1.35 -41.31
C TYR A 186 28.17 0.19 -41.89
N GLN A 187 29.39 0.47 -42.34
CA GLN A 187 30.36 -0.50 -42.85
C GLN A 187 30.87 -1.48 -41.79
N GLU A 188 30.63 -1.22 -40.51
CA GLU A 188 30.98 -2.13 -39.42
C GLU A 188 29.80 -3.01 -38.97
N LEU A 189 28.58 -2.76 -39.46
CA LEU A 189 27.41 -3.60 -39.17
C LEU A 189 27.54 -5.01 -39.79
N ASN A 190 26.80 -5.99 -39.29
CA ASN A 190 26.72 -7.31 -39.91
C ASN A 190 26.04 -7.20 -41.30
N TYR A 191 26.54 -7.91 -42.32
CA TYR A 191 26.00 -7.90 -43.70
C TYR A 191 24.48 -8.16 -43.78
N LYS A 192 23.93 -8.99 -42.88
CA LYS A 192 22.48 -9.27 -42.82
C LYS A 192 21.67 -8.03 -42.42
N VAL A 193 22.23 -7.21 -41.54
CA VAL A 193 21.58 -5.98 -41.04
C VAL A 193 21.85 -4.82 -41.99
N ARG A 194 23.00 -4.84 -42.69
CA ARG A 194 23.35 -3.84 -43.72
C ARG A 194 22.25 -3.71 -44.78
N GLY A 195 21.73 -4.82 -45.29
CA GLY A 195 20.68 -4.80 -46.32
C GLY A 195 19.37 -4.10 -45.91
N LEU A 196 19.16 -3.82 -44.62
CA LEU A 196 17.98 -3.09 -44.12
C LEU A 196 18.11 -1.57 -44.22
N PHE A 197 19.31 -1.04 -44.44
CA PHE A 197 19.50 0.39 -44.64
C PHE A 197 19.52 0.71 -46.14
N LEU A 198 18.62 1.60 -46.54
CA LEU A 198 18.40 1.99 -47.95
C LEU A 198 19.58 2.78 -48.56
N PHE A 199 20.42 3.36 -47.71
CA PHE A 199 21.52 4.22 -48.12
C PHE A 199 22.87 3.67 -47.69
N ASN A 200 23.78 3.56 -48.66
CA ASN A 200 25.20 3.27 -48.47
C ASN A 200 26.01 4.34 -49.23
N SER A 201 26.81 5.13 -48.51
CA SER A 201 27.63 6.19 -49.10
C SER A 201 28.59 5.72 -50.22
N SER A 202 28.96 4.43 -50.24
CA SER A 202 29.91 3.87 -51.20
C SER A 202 29.24 3.22 -52.42
N THR A 203 27.95 2.85 -52.34
CA THR A 203 27.27 2.07 -53.40
C THR A 203 25.93 2.66 -53.84
N SER A 204 25.32 3.54 -53.06
CA SER A 204 24.04 4.15 -53.41
C SER A 204 24.24 5.30 -54.39
N LYS A 205 23.60 5.19 -55.56
CA LYS A 205 23.56 6.25 -56.58
C LYS A 205 22.64 7.42 -56.21
N ILE A 206 21.86 7.28 -55.14
CA ILE A 206 20.87 8.25 -54.69
C ILE A 206 21.51 9.11 -53.59
N PRO A 207 21.49 10.45 -53.69
CA PRO A 207 22.00 11.33 -52.63
C PRO A 207 21.26 11.11 -51.30
N LEU A 208 21.98 11.19 -50.17
CA LEU A 208 21.43 10.99 -48.82
C LEU A 208 20.17 11.83 -48.56
N ALA A 209 20.13 13.06 -49.11
CA ALA A 209 19.00 13.98 -48.99
C ALA A 209 17.68 13.46 -49.60
N LYS A 210 17.72 12.46 -50.48
CA LYS A 210 16.53 11.79 -51.06
C LYS A 210 16.20 10.47 -50.38
N ALA A 211 17.04 9.98 -49.47
CA ALA A 211 16.89 8.69 -48.80
C ALA A 211 16.34 8.79 -47.37
N VAL A 212 16.30 9.99 -46.79
CA VAL A 212 15.69 10.27 -45.49
C VAL A 212 14.31 10.88 -45.75
N VAL A 213 13.25 10.12 -45.50
CA VAL A 213 11.86 10.59 -45.44
C VAL A 213 11.53 10.94 -44.01
#